data_AF-A0A5C2CXW6-F1
#
_entry.id   AF-A0A5C2CXW6-F1
#
_cell.length_a   1.000
_cell.length_b   1.000
_cell.length_c   1.000
_cell.angle_alpha   90.00
_cell.angle_beta   90.00
_cell.angle_gamma   90.00
#
_symmetry.space_group_name_H-M   'P 1'
#
loop_
_entity.id
_entity.type
_entity.pdbx_description
1 polymer ?
#
loop_
_entity_poly.entity_id
_entity_poly.type
_entity_poly.pdbx_seq_one_letter_code
_entity_poly.pdbx_strand_id
1 'polypeptide(L)'
;MAGLSGSLELTTDRPRTPSRSDRGAWLGFTLPGELCEELRALSRSNGATLYMTLLAAFQTLLHLYTGQDDIAVGSPIAQRDRPETEPLIGCLINTLVIRTDLSGDPSFTELLARVRETTLGAYAHKDVPFELLVEELQPARRTNDTPFFQTWFVLQNAPFGHLELPGLTLSPFVLASEAAQFDLALSMRETESGLTGSVNYSTDLFDAETIEELISRLRVLLETIAAHPERRLLAIHSQPEGDARLSTTPQHDTAQSEDQFAF
;
A
#
# COMPACT_ATOMS: atom_id res chain seq x y z
N MET A 1 -12.32 -1.23 -18.64
CA MET A 1 -12.60 -2.37 -17.71
C MET A 1 -12.97 -3.67 -18.41
N ALA A 2 -13.46 -3.67 -19.67
CA ALA A 2 -13.61 -4.93 -20.42
C ALA A 2 -12.26 -5.67 -20.55
N GLY A 3 -12.25 -6.98 -20.33
CA GLY A 3 -11.06 -7.82 -20.52
C GLY A 3 -10.10 -7.93 -19.32
N LEU A 4 -10.54 -7.68 -18.08
CA LEU A 4 -9.74 -8.02 -16.90
C LEU A 4 -9.40 -9.51 -16.91
N SER A 5 -8.12 -9.83 -17.09
CA SER A 5 -7.58 -11.18 -17.00
C SER A 5 -7.50 -11.61 -15.53
N GLY A 6 -8.67 -11.89 -14.92
CA GLY A 6 -8.75 -12.47 -13.58
C GLY A 6 -8.20 -11.60 -12.43
N SER A 7 -8.33 -12.14 -11.23
CA SER A 7 -7.69 -11.67 -9.99
C SER A 7 -6.17 -11.60 -10.16
N LEU A 8 -5.50 -10.68 -9.47
CA LEU A 8 -4.06 -10.76 -9.26
C LEU A 8 -3.74 -12.10 -8.57
N GLU A 9 -2.81 -12.86 -9.14
CA GLU A 9 -2.38 -14.17 -8.65
C GLU A 9 -1.06 -13.99 -7.90
N LEU A 10 -1.17 -13.54 -6.64
CA LEU A 10 -0.02 -13.47 -5.75
C LEU A 10 0.54 -14.87 -5.53
N THR A 11 1.86 -15.02 -5.68
CA THR A 11 2.59 -16.18 -5.15
C THR A 11 2.45 -16.15 -3.63
N THR A 12 1.90 -17.20 -3.03
CA THR A 12 1.65 -17.27 -1.57
C THR A 12 2.39 -18.45 -0.95
N ASP A 13 2.72 -18.35 0.34
CA ASP A 13 3.41 -19.42 1.08
C ASP A 13 2.48 -20.61 1.34
N ARG A 14 1.18 -20.34 1.37
CA ARG A 14 0.12 -21.33 1.56
C ARG A 14 -0.93 -21.22 0.45
N PRO A 15 -1.54 -22.35 0.03
CA PRO A 15 -2.63 -22.30 -0.95
C PRO A 15 -3.85 -21.59 -0.37
N ARG A 16 -4.57 -20.85 -1.22
CA ARG A 16 -5.85 -20.23 -0.84
C ARG A 16 -6.87 -21.29 -0.39
N THR A 17 -7.49 -21.06 0.75
CA THR A 17 -8.56 -21.92 1.27
C THR A 17 -9.95 -21.40 0.86
N PRO A 18 -10.96 -22.27 0.72
CA PRO A 18 -12.33 -21.86 0.36
C PRO A 18 -13.07 -21.11 1.46
N SER A 19 -12.51 -21.00 2.66
CA SER A 19 -13.05 -20.24 3.79
C SER A 19 -11.98 -19.25 4.26
N ARG A 20 -12.06 -18.02 3.78
CA ARG A 20 -11.17 -16.94 4.21
C ARG A 20 -11.44 -16.63 5.66
N SER A 21 -10.40 -16.68 6.48
CA SER A 21 -10.44 -16.08 7.81
C SER A 21 -10.05 -14.61 7.70
N ASP A 22 -10.49 -13.80 8.67
CA ASP A 22 -10.07 -12.42 8.74
C ASP A 22 -8.67 -12.28 9.36
N ARG A 23 -7.92 -13.37 9.61
CA ARG A 23 -6.65 -13.30 10.34
C ARG A 23 -5.57 -12.57 9.55
N GLY A 24 -4.95 -11.61 10.20
CA GLY A 24 -3.89 -10.80 9.64
C GLY A 24 -2.81 -10.42 10.63
N ALA A 25 -1.70 -9.96 10.09
CA ALA A 25 -0.61 -9.37 10.84
C ALA A 25 -0.15 -8.07 10.17
N TRP A 26 0.70 -7.32 10.87
CA TRP A 26 1.24 -6.05 10.40
C TRP A 26 2.76 -6.05 10.52
N LEU A 27 3.43 -5.58 9.47
CA LEU A 27 4.86 -5.31 9.49
C LEU A 27 5.12 -3.86 9.10
N GLY A 28 5.72 -3.11 10.03
CA GLY A 28 6.04 -1.69 9.87
C GLY A 28 7.45 -1.49 9.36
N PHE A 29 7.65 -0.40 8.60
CA PHE A 29 8.96 0.03 8.15
C PHE A 29 9.02 1.55 8.03
N THR A 30 10.23 2.09 7.99
CA THR A 30 10.48 3.52 7.79
C THR A 30 11.40 3.71 6.61
N LEU A 31 11.30 4.86 5.95
CA LEU A 31 12.17 5.31 4.88
C LEU A 31 12.76 6.66 5.27
N PRO A 32 14.06 6.90 5.02
CA PRO A 32 14.71 8.14 5.41
C PRO A 32 14.11 9.35 4.69
N GLY A 33 14.13 10.52 5.35
CA GLY A 33 13.60 11.76 4.79
C GLY A 33 14.25 12.18 3.46
N GLU A 34 15.54 11.88 3.26
CA GLU A 34 16.25 12.14 2.01
C GLU A 34 15.59 11.43 0.82
N LEU A 35 15.33 10.12 0.95
CA LEU A 35 14.63 9.35 -0.07
C LEU A 35 13.21 9.89 -0.33
N CYS A 36 12.51 10.34 0.71
CA CYS A 36 11.20 10.97 0.53
C CYS A 36 11.28 12.23 -0.33
N GLU A 37 12.28 13.10 -0.10
CA GLU A 37 12.49 14.30 -0.91
C GLU A 37 12.85 13.98 -2.36
N GLU A 38 13.69 12.97 -2.59
CA GLU A 38 14.03 12.51 -3.93
C GLU A 38 12.80 11.99 -4.68
N LEU A 39 11.97 11.17 -4.03
CA LEU A 39 10.72 10.68 -4.60
C LEU A 39 9.72 11.81 -4.87
N ARG A 40 9.64 12.83 -4.00
CA ARG A 40 8.84 14.04 -4.25
C ARG A 40 9.38 14.82 -5.45
N ALA A 41 10.69 14.96 -5.59
CA ALA A 41 11.32 15.62 -6.72
C ALA A 41 11.03 14.89 -8.03
N LEU A 42 11.16 13.56 -8.04
CA LEU A 42 10.79 12.69 -9.16
C LEU A 42 9.32 12.84 -9.54
N SER A 43 8.43 12.88 -8.54
CA SER A 43 7.00 13.07 -8.76
C SER A 43 6.74 14.41 -9.48
N ARG A 44 7.33 15.49 -8.96
CA ARG A 44 7.18 16.85 -9.52
C ARG A 44 7.72 16.95 -10.94
N SER A 45 8.89 16.37 -11.23
CA SER A 45 9.50 16.43 -12.56
C SER A 45 8.70 15.71 -13.63
N ASN A 46 7.86 14.74 -13.24
CA ASN A 46 6.97 13.99 -14.12
C ASN A 46 5.50 14.47 -14.05
N GLY A 47 5.22 15.59 -13.37
CA GLY A 47 3.86 16.12 -13.22
C GLY A 47 2.90 15.17 -12.48
N ALA A 48 3.45 14.31 -11.61
CA ALA A 48 2.74 13.33 -10.81
C ALA A 48 2.76 13.72 -9.32
N THR A 49 1.88 13.09 -8.54
CA THR A 49 1.89 13.23 -7.07
C THR A 49 2.76 12.16 -6.43
N LEU A 50 3.18 12.36 -5.17
CA LEU A 50 3.89 11.32 -4.42
C LEU A 50 3.08 10.02 -4.34
N TYR A 51 1.76 10.11 -4.17
CA TYR A 51 0.85 8.97 -4.24
C TYR A 51 1.01 8.18 -5.55
N MET A 52 1.01 8.85 -6.71
CA MET A 52 1.16 8.18 -8.01
C MET A 52 2.52 7.49 -8.14
N THR A 53 3.58 8.13 -7.66
CA THR A 53 4.93 7.55 -7.66
C THR A 53 5.04 6.30 -6.79
N LEU A 54 4.50 6.36 -5.56
CA LEU A 54 4.49 5.22 -4.64
C LEU A 54 3.58 4.09 -5.13
N LEU A 55 2.43 4.43 -5.73
CA LEU A 55 1.55 3.45 -6.37
C LEU A 55 2.24 2.76 -7.56
N ALA A 56 2.94 3.51 -8.41
CA ALA A 56 3.70 2.95 -9.53
C ALA A 56 4.82 2.02 -9.05
N ALA A 57 5.51 2.39 -7.96
CA ALA A 57 6.51 1.52 -7.33
C ALA A 57 5.86 0.23 -6.78
N PHE A 58 4.70 0.34 -6.12
CA PHE A 58 3.99 -0.84 -5.62
C PHE A 58 3.50 -1.75 -6.76
N GLN A 59 2.94 -1.20 -7.83
CA GLN A 59 2.54 -1.97 -9.02
C GLN A 59 3.76 -2.62 -9.70
N THR A 60 4.91 -1.94 -9.74
CA THR A 60 6.18 -2.53 -10.22
C THR A 60 6.60 -3.72 -9.36
N LEU A 61 6.54 -3.59 -8.03
CA LEU A 61 6.85 -4.70 -7.12
C LEU A 61 5.93 -5.90 -7.38
N LEU A 62 4.62 -5.66 -7.53
CA LEU A 62 3.64 -6.72 -7.82
C LEU A 62 3.90 -7.38 -9.18
N HIS A 63 4.23 -6.60 -10.22
CA HIS A 63 4.61 -7.13 -11.53
C HIS A 63 5.86 -8.01 -11.44
N LEU A 64 6.91 -7.55 -10.77
CA LEU A 64 8.13 -8.33 -10.59
C LEU A 64 7.91 -9.59 -9.73
N TYR A 65 6.97 -9.54 -8.80
CA TYR A 65 6.66 -10.67 -7.92
C TYR A 65 5.77 -11.74 -8.57
N THR A 66 4.83 -11.33 -9.42
CA THR A 66 3.83 -12.21 -10.04
C THR A 66 4.14 -12.56 -11.49
N GLY A 67 4.95 -11.75 -12.16
CA GLY A 67 5.16 -11.82 -13.62
C GLY A 67 3.95 -11.36 -14.44
N GLN A 68 2.90 -10.80 -13.81
CA GLN A 68 1.72 -10.32 -14.51
C GLN A 68 1.92 -8.89 -15.00
N ASP A 69 1.49 -8.60 -16.24
CA ASP A 69 1.59 -7.27 -16.83
C ASP A 69 0.40 -6.37 -16.47
N ASP A 70 -0.78 -6.93 -16.24
CA ASP A 70 -2.01 -6.18 -15.97
C ASP A 70 -2.31 -6.16 -14.47
N ILE A 71 -1.95 -5.07 -13.78
CA ILE A 71 -2.02 -4.98 -12.32
C ILE A 71 -3.12 -4.02 -11.90
N ALA A 72 -4.07 -4.53 -11.09
CA ALA A 72 -5.13 -3.75 -10.47
C ALA A 72 -4.93 -3.66 -8.96
N VAL A 73 -4.96 -2.43 -8.43
CA VAL A 73 -4.82 -2.14 -6.99
C VAL A 73 -6.02 -1.34 -6.52
N GLY A 74 -6.63 -1.76 -5.41
CA GLY A 74 -7.67 -1.00 -4.74
C GLY A 74 -7.08 0.16 -3.95
N SER A 75 -7.72 1.33 -4.01
CA SER A 75 -7.27 2.50 -3.26
C SER A 75 -8.44 3.33 -2.75
N PRO A 76 -8.40 3.81 -1.50
CA PRO A 76 -9.47 4.64 -0.97
C PRO A 76 -9.34 6.06 -1.49
N ILE A 77 -10.48 6.68 -1.76
CA ILE A 77 -10.58 8.13 -1.99
C ILE A 77 -11.60 8.73 -1.05
N ALA A 78 -11.23 9.83 -0.39
CA ALA A 78 -12.17 10.61 0.39
C ALA A 78 -13.09 11.43 -0.53
N GLN A 79 -14.40 11.32 -0.33
CA GLN A 79 -15.41 12.17 -0.96
C GLN A 79 -15.71 13.39 -0.06
N ARG A 80 -14.68 14.19 0.20
CA ARG A 80 -14.75 15.44 0.98
C ARG A 80 -14.32 16.68 0.20
N ASP A 81 -14.48 16.63 -1.11
CA ASP A 81 -14.11 17.69 -2.04
C ASP A 81 -15.12 18.84 -2.10
N ARG A 82 -16.26 18.71 -1.40
CA ARG A 82 -17.28 19.75 -1.28
C ARG A 82 -17.24 20.37 0.12
N PRO A 83 -17.25 21.71 0.26
CA PRO A 83 -17.22 22.39 1.56
C PRO A 83 -18.31 21.91 2.53
N GLU A 84 -19.46 21.48 2.01
CA GLU A 84 -20.58 20.98 2.80
C GLU A 84 -20.34 19.60 3.40
N THR A 85 -19.43 18.81 2.80
CA THR A 85 -19.11 17.43 3.20
C THR A 85 -17.91 17.32 4.12
N GLU A 86 -17.05 18.34 4.14
CA GLU A 86 -15.85 18.40 4.98
C GLU A 86 -16.15 18.30 6.49
N PRO A 87 -17.17 18.99 7.06
CA PRO A 87 -17.46 18.93 8.49
C PRO A 87 -18.34 17.73 8.88
N LEU A 88 -18.79 16.91 7.91
CA LEU A 88 -19.72 15.82 8.21
C LEU A 88 -19.02 14.66 8.92
N ILE A 89 -19.60 14.26 10.05
CA ILE A 89 -19.22 13.04 10.77
C ILE A 89 -19.92 11.86 10.09
N GLY A 90 -19.16 11.05 9.35
CA GLY A 90 -19.64 9.88 8.61
C GLY A 90 -18.55 9.24 7.74
N CYS A 91 -18.76 8.00 7.30
CA CYS A 91 -17.86 7.31 6.37
C CYS A 91 -18.14 7.79 4.93
N LEU A 92 -17.26 8.67 4.42
CA LEU A 92 -17.34 9.25 3.07
C LEU A 92 -16.15 8.78 2.22
N ILE A 93 -15.81 7.50 2.34
CA ILE A 93 -14.71 6.89 1.58
C ILE A 93 -15.34 6.07 0.46
N ASN A 94 -14.88 6.27 -0.77
CA ASN A 94 -15.16 5.39 -1.89
C ASN A 94 -13.89 4.62 -2.26
N THR A 95 -14.05 3.49 -2.94
CA THR A 95 -12.93 2.66 -3.42
C THR A 95 -12.75 2.84 -4.92
N LEU A 96 -11.54 3.16 -5.34
CA LEU A 96 -11.13 3.18 -6.73
C LEU A 96 -10.30 1.96 -7.06
N VAL A 97 -10.45 1.45 -8.29
CA VAL A 97 -9.59 0.40 -8.83
C VAL A 97 -8.63 1.04 -9.83
N ILE A 98 -7.36 1.13 -9.45
CA ILE A 98 -6.31 1.66 -10.34
C ILE A 98 -5.67 0.49 -11.06
N ARG A 99 -6.03 0.33 -12.34
CA ARG A 99 -5.51 -0.70 -13.25
C ARG A 99 -4.45 -0.10 -14.15
N THR A 100 -3.28 -0.71 -14.22
CA THR A 100 -2.17 -0.26 -15.05
C THR A 100 -1.61 -1.44 -15.84
N ASP A 101 -1.27 -1.19 -17.10
CA ASP A 101 -0.57 -2.13 -17.97
C ASP A 101 0.95 -1.88 -17.91
N LEU A 102 1.69 -2.90 -17.48
CA LEU A 102 3.14 -2.94 -17.33
C LEU A 102 3.82 -3.74 -18.47
N SER A 103 3.06 -4.19 -19.47
CA SER A 103 3.60 -4.91 -20.61
C SER A 103 4.61 -4.06 -21.42
N GLY A 104 5.52 -4.78 -22.07
CA GLY A 104 6.56 -4.19 -22.92
C GLY A 104 7.77 -3.65 -22.16
N ASP A 105 7.93 -3.99 -20.87
CA ASP A 105 9.04 -3.57 -20.01
C ASP A 105 9.26 -2.05 -20.07
N PRO A 106 8.31 -1.21 -19.61
CA PRO A 106 8.46 0.25 -19.67
C PRO A 106 9.65 0.72 -18.80
N SER A 107 10.13 1.94 -19.02
CA SER A 107 10.91 2.62 -17.98
C SER A 107 10.01 2.96 -16.79
N PHE A 108 10.59 3.25 -15.62
CA PHE A 108 9.79 3.73 -14.50
C PHE A 108 9.07 5.05 -14.82
N THR A 109 9.70 5.97 -15.55
CA THR A 109 9.03 7.20 -16.02
C THR A 109 7.85 6.94 -16.97
N GLU A 110 7.99 6.00 -17.90
CA GLU A 110 6.90 5.57 -18.79
C GLU A 110 5.74 4.98 -17.98
N LEU A 111 6.05 4.13 -16.98
CA LEU A 111 5.04 3.57 -16.08
C LEU A 111 4.36 4.66 -15.25
N LEU A 112 5.12 5.60 -14.68
CA LEU A 112 4.56 6.69 -13.87
C LEU A 112 3.60 7.56 -14.69
N ALA A 113 3.89 7.79 -15.97
CA ALA A 113 2.99 8.47 -16.88
C ALA A 113 1.67 7.69 -17.08
N ARG A 114 1.74 6.36 -17.26
CA ARG A 114 0.55 5.48 -17.36
C ARG A 114 -0.27 5.53 -16.06
N VAL A 115 0.37 5.39 -14.90
CA VAL A 115 -0.29 5.45 -13.58
C VAL A 115 -0.96 6.80 -13.35
N ARG A 116 -0.31 7.89 -13.74
CA ARG A 116 -0.89 9.23 -13.65
C ARG A 116 -2.16 9.33 -14.50
N GLU A 117 -2.13 8.86 -15.74
CA GLU A 117 -3.30 8.86 -16.63
C GLU A 117 -4.46 8.03 -16.05
N THR A 118 -4.19 6.80 -15.61
CA THR A 118 -5.21 5.91 -15.07
C THR A 118 -5.79 6.42 -13.75
N THR A 119 -4.94 6.98 -12.89
CA THR A 119 -5.36 7.60 -11.62
C THR A 119 -6.25 8.82 -11.85
N LEU A 120 -5.86 9.73 -12.75
CA LEU A 120 -6.66 10.91 -13.08
C LEU A 120 -7.99 10.53 -13.75
N GLY A 121 -7.99 9.51 -14.61
CA GLY A 121 -9.20 8.95 -15.19
C GLY A 121 -10.13 8.37 -14.13
N ALA A 122 -9.59 7.62 -13.15
CA ALA A 122 -10.37 7.12 -12.02
C ALA A 122 -10.95 8.27 -11.17
N TYR A 123 -10.18 9.34 -10.93
CA TYR A 123 -10.65 10.49 -10.18
C TYR A 123 -11.79 11.25 -10.88
N ALA A 124 -11.81 11.28 -12.21
CA ALA A 124 -12.92 11.87 -12.97
C ALA A 124 -14.26 11.12 -12.76
N HIS A 125 -14.21 9.88 -12.27
CA HIS A 125 -15.37 9.02 -12.00
C HIS A 125 -15.49 8.61 -10.53
N LYS A 126 -14.82 9.33 -9.61
CA LYS A 126 -14.79 9.00 -8.17
C LYS A 126 -16.15 9.00 -7.46
N ASP A 127 -17.17 9.58 -8.09
CA ASP A 127 -18.54 9.64 -7.58
C ASP A 127 -19.32 8.35 -7.85
N VAL A 128 -18.81 7.46 -8.70
CA VAL A 128 -19.42 6.15 -8.96
C VAL A 128 -19.07 5.20 -7.80
N PRO A 129 -20.07 4.72 -7.03
CA PRO A 129 -19.84 3.76 -5.96
C PRO A 129 -19.21 2.46 -6.50
N PHE A 130 -18.28 1.91 -5.74
CA PHE A 130 -17.63 0.64 -6.09
C PHE A 130 -18.65 -0.50 -6.28
N GLU A 131 -19.70 -0.52 -5.46
CA GLU A 131 -20.76 -1.53 -5.51
C GLU A 131 -21.48 -1.53 -6.87
N LEU A 132 -21.73 -0.34 -7.44
CA LEU A 132 -22.33 -0.23 -8.78
C LEU A 132 -21.40 -0.75 -9.88
N LEU A 133 -20.08 -0.56 -9.74
CA LEU A 133 -19.11 -1.15 -10.68
C LEU A 133 -19.14 -2.67 -10.65
N VAL A 134 -19.28 -3.27 -9.45
CA VAL A 134 -19.40 -4.72 -9.29
C VAL A 134 -20.72 -5.24 -9.88
N GLU A 135 -21.83 -4.53 -9.66
CA GLU A 135 -23.14 -4.88 -10.20
C GLU A 135 -23.18 -4.84 -11.73
N GLU A 136 -22.61 -3.80 -12.34
CA GLU A 136 -22.63 -3.61 -13.80
C GLU A 136 -21.65 -4.52 -14.54
N LEU A 137 -20.41 -4.67 -14.04
CA LEU A 137 -19.37 -5.44 -14.73
C LEU A 137 -19.45 -6.94 -14.45
N GLN A 138 -20.22 -7.36 -13.44
CA GLN A 138 -20.46 -8.75 -13.06
C GLN A 138 -19.20 -9.64 -13.17
N PRO A 139 -18.09 -9.28 -12.49
CA PRO A 139 -16.87 -10.07 -12.55
C PRO A 139 -17.13 -11.50 -12.09
N ALA A 140 -16.34 -12.45 -12.61
CA ALA A 140 -16.42 -13.85 -12.18
C ALA A 140 -16.33 -13.93 -10.66
N ARG A 141 -17.42 -14.33 -10.01
CA ARG A 141 -17.48 -14.45 -8.55
C ARG A 141 -16.59 -15.61 -8.13
N ARG A 142 -15.46 -15.30 -7.55
CA ARG A 142 -14.65 -16.24 -6.77
C ARG A 142 -15.05 -16.05 -5.31
N THR A 143 -15.53 -17.12 -4.69
CA THR A 143 -15.86 -17.11 -3.26
C THR A 143 -14.60 -16.74 -2.49
N ASN A 144 -14.64 -15.60 -1.78
CA ASN A 144 -13.58 -15.00 -0.95
C ASN A 144 -12.62 -13.98 -1.59
N ASP A 145 -12.73 -13.68 -2.88
CA ASP A 145 -11.90 -12.63 -3.48
C ASP A 145 -12.65 -11.29 -3.45
N THR A 146 -11.93 -10.20 -3.15
CA THR A 146 -12.47 -8.87 -3.42
C THR A 146 -12.58 -8.69 -4.94
N PRO A 147 -13.72 -8.20 -5.46
CA PRO A 147 -13.87 -7.98 -6.89
C PRO A 147 -12.78 -7.05 -7.44
N PHE A 148 -12.20 -7.41 -8.58
CA PHE A 148 -11.21 -6.64 -9.35
C PHE A 148 -9.80 -6.46 -8.76
N PHE A 149 -9.60 -6.57 -7.45
CA PHE A 149 -8.28 -6.41 -6.84
C PHE A 149 -8.16 -7.21 -5.54
N GLN A 150 -6.94 -7.61 -5.21
CA GLN A 150 -6.60 -8.39 -4.02
C GLN A 150 -5.59 -7.64 -3.15
N THR A 151 -5.01 -6.59 -3.71
CA THR A 151 -4.03 -5.73 -3.07
C THR A 151 -4.60 -4.33 -2.88
N TRP A 152 -4.17 -3.70 -1.80
CA TRP A 152 -4.63 -2.37 -1.41
C TRP A 152 -3.46 -1.42 -1.25
N PHE A 153 -3.63 -0.18 -1.70
CA PHE A 153 -2.65 0.87 -1.49
C PHE A 153 -3.30 2.15 -0.99
N VAL A 154 -2.73 2.74 0.06
CA VAL A 154 -3.13 4.05 0.57
C VAL A 154 -1.93 4.88 1.01
N LEU A 155 -1.94 6.15 0.65
CA LEU A 155 -1.07 7.17 1.23
C LEU A 155 -1.92 8.07 2.13
N GLN A 156 -1.70 8.00 3.43
CA GLN A 156 -2.42 8.77 4.44
C GLN A 156 -1.80 10.16 4.59
N ASN A 157 -2.47 11.17 4.02
CA ASN A 157 -2.06 12.57 4.11
C ASN A 157 -2.82 13.36 5.18
N ALA A 158 -3.79 12.75 5.86
CA ALA A 158 -4.56 13.42 6.90
C ALA A 158 -3.73 13.51 8.20
N PRO A 159 -3.57 14.72 8.78
CA PRO A 159 -2.91 14.84 10.07
C PRO A 159 -3.70 14.04 11.10
N PHE A 160 -3.00 13.29 11.96
CA PHE A 160 -3.60 12.88 13.21
C PHE A 160 -3.88 14.16 13.99
N GLY A 161 -5.16 14.43 14.27
CA GLY A 161 -5.51 15.58 15.09
C GLY A 161 -4.75 15.49 16.42
N HIS A 162 -3.93 16.48 16.74
CA HIS A 162 -3.33 16.58 18.05
C HIS A 162 -4.42 17.01 19.02
N LEU A 163 -4.93 16.06 19.79
CA LEU A 163 -5.93 16.33 20.82
C LEU A 163 -5.19 16.76 22.10
N GLU A 164 -5.13 18.07 22.34
CA GLU A 164 -4.65 18.58 23.62
C GLU A 164 -5.78 18.60 24.64
N LEU A 165 -5.59 17.90 25.75
CA LEU A 165 -6.51 17.92 26.89
C LEU A 165 -5.77 18.52 28.10
N PRO A 166 -6.27 19.62 28.71
CA PRO A 166 -5.61 20.24 29.86
C PRO A 166 -5.36 19.25 30.99
N GLY A 167 -4.10 19.16 31.44
CA GLY A 167 -3.69 18.27 32.53
C GLY A 167 -3.55 16.79 32.15
N LEU A 168 -3.66 16.43 30.86
CA LEU A 168 -3.48 15.06 30.38
C LEU A 168 -2.43 15.01 29.26
N THR A 169 -1.56 14.00 29.35
CA THR A 169 -0.64 13.64 28.26
C THR A 169 -1.24 12.46 27.51
N LEU A 170 -1.54 12.63 26.23
CA LEU A 170 -1.99 11.54 25.37
C LEU A 170 -0.81 10.93 24.62
N SER A 171 -0.69 9.61 24.64
CA SER A 171 0.23 8.86 23.81
C SER A 171 -0.55 7.93 22.86
N PRO A 172 -0.12 7.77 21.60
CA PRO A 172 -0.70 6.78 20.71
C PRO A 172 -0.53 5.38 21.31
N PHE A 173 -1.60 4.61 21.39
CA PHE A 173 -1.55 3.19 21.71
C PHE A 173 -1.83 2.40 20.43
N VAL A 174 -0.83 1.66 19.94
CA VAL A 174 -0.97 0.82 18.76
C VAL A 174 -1.71 -0.45 19.17
N LEU A 175 -2.97 -0.56 18.80
CA LEU A 175 -3.69 -1.82 18.90
C LEU A 175 -3.24 -2.71 17.73
N ALA A 176 -2.58 -3.82 18.02
CA ALA A 176 -2.31 -4.83 17.01
C ALA A 176 -3.66 -5.41 16.54
N SER A 177 -4.14 -4.96 15.39
CA SER A 177 -5.29 -5.58 14.75
C SER A 177 -4.82 -6.87 14.11
N GLU A 178 -5.28 -8.00 14.64
CA GLU A 178 -5.04 -9.32 14.06
C GLU A 178 -5.92 -9.58 12.81
N ALA A 179 -6.41 -8.51 12.17
CA ALA A 179 -7.33 -8.61 11.04
C ALA A 179 -6.66 -8.21 9.71
N ALA A 180 -6.99 -8.92 8.63
CA ALA A 180 -6.61 -8.56 7.25
C ALA A 180 -7.83 -8.55 6.33
N GLN A 181 -8.15 -7.37 5.80
CA GLN A 181 -9.28 -7.19 4.87
C GLN A 181 -8.92 -7.54 3.42
N PHE A 182 -7.64 -7.46 3.07
CA PHE A 182 -7.09 -7.79 1.75
C PHE A 182 -5.96 -8.81 1.91
N ASP A 183 -5.50 -9.41 0.81
CA ASP A 183 -4.40 -10.38 0.91
C ASP A 183 -3.10 -9.66 1.29
N LEU A 184 -2.91 -8.46 0.72
CA LEU A 184 -1.79 -7.58 1.00
C LEU A 184 -2.26 -6.12 0.91
N ALA A 185 -2.06 -5.33 1.95
CA ALA A 185 -2.41 -3.91 2.00
C ALA A 185 -1.20 -3.08 2.43
N LEU A 186 -0.70 -2.24 1.53
CA LEU A 186 0.37 -1.29 1.82
C LEU A 186 -0.24 0.07 2.20
N SER A 187 0.03 0.48 3.42
CA SER A 187 -0.29 1.83 3.91
C SER A 187 0.99 2.61 4.10
N MET A 188 1.02 3.85 3.62
CA MET A 188 2.14 4.76 3.81
C MET A 188 1.66 6.10 4.36
N ARG A 189 2.53 6.83 5.04
CA ARG A 189 2.25 8.15 5.61
C ARG A 189 3.52 9.00 5.60
N GLU A 190 3.36 10.28 5.31
CA GLU A 190 4.42 11.27 5.47
C GLU A 190 4.53 11.68 6.95
N THR A 191 5.75 11.69 7.48
CA THR A 191 6.09 12.16 8.82
C THR A 191 7.14 13.26 8.73
N GLU A 192 7.39 13.95 9.83
CA GLU A 192 8.48 14.94 9.91
C GLU A 192 9.86 14.34 9.59
N SER A 193 10.04 13.04 9.86
CA SER A 193 11.28 12.30 9.64
C SER A 193 11.39 11.62 8.27
N GLY A 194 10.34 11.66 7.43
CA GLY A 194 10.34 11.04 6.11
C GLY A 194 9.02 10.33 5.78
N LEU A 195 9.12 9.05 5.39
CA LEU A 195 7.97 8.20 5.09
C LEU A 195 7.95 7.02 6.05
N THR A 196 6.79 6.74 6.62
CA THR A 196 6.53 5.50 7.34
C THR A 196 5.56 4.65 6.56
N GLY A 197 5.75 3.33 6.61
CA GLY A 197 4.93 2.36 5.91
C GLY A 197 4.56 1.20 6.80
N SER A 198 3.47 0.54 6.47
CA SER A 198 3.04 -0.68 7.12
C SER A 198 2.34 -1.59 6.11
N VAL A 199 2.68 -2.86 6.13
CA VAL A 199 2.04 -3.90 5.34
C VAL A 199 1.13 -4.71 6.24
N ASN A 200 -0.17 -4.72 5.95
CA ASN A 200 -1.11 -5.66 6.52
C ASN A 200 -1.31 -6.83 5.55
N TYR A 201 -1.23 -8.05 6.04
CA TYR A 201 -1.28 -9.24 5.20
C TYR A 201 -2.07 -10.35 5.87
N SER A 202 -2.67 -11.22 5.05
CA SER A 202 -3.35 -12.41 5.52
C SER A 202 -2.34 -13.47 5.98
N THR A 203 -2.41 -13.88 7.25
CA THR A 203 -1.56 -14.95 7.78
C THR A 203 -1.95 -16.33 7.27
N ASP A 204 -3.12 -16.46 6.65
CA ASP A 204 -3.52 -17.69 5.96
C ASP A 204 -2.76 -17.87 4.64
N LEU A 205 -2.17 -16.80 4.10
CA LEU A 205 -1.48 -16.78 2.81
C LEU A 205 0.03 -16.58 2.93
N PHE A 206 0.46 -15.71 3.84
CA PHE A 206 1.86 -15.27 3.93
C PHE A 206 2.46 -15.51 5.31
N ASP A 207 3.74 -15.90 5.30
CA ASP A 207 4.63 -15.83 6.44
C ASP A 207 5.23 -14.42 6.60
N ALA A 208 5.65 -14.09 7.83
CA ALA A 208 6.29 -12.82 8.11
C ALA A 208 7.58 -12.62 7.29
N GLU A 209 8.37 -13.68 7.09
CA GLU A 209 9.62 -13.67 6.32
C GLU A 209 9.39 -13.22 4.87
N THR A 210 8.35 -13.75 4.21
CA THR A 210 7.97 -13.36 2.85
C THR A 210 7.61 -11.88 2.75
N ILE A 211 6.94 -11.34 3.77
CA ILE A 211 6.57 -9.92 3.81
C ILE A 211 7.78 -9.03 4.12
N GLU A 212 8.69 -9.48 4.99
CA GLU A 212 9.97 -8.81 5.25
C GLU A 212 10.80 -8.70 3.97
N GLU A 213 10.88 -9.77 3.18
CA GLU A 213 11.52 -9.75 1.86
C GLU A 213 10.85 -8.77 0.89
N LEU A 214 9.51 -8.77 0.83
CA LEU A 214 8.77 -7.83 -0.02
C LEU A 214 9.02 -6.37 0.38
N ILE A 215 9.10 -6.08 1.68
CA ILE A 215 9.44 -4.74 2.20
C ILE A 215 10.88 -4.37 1.82
N SER A 216 11.82 -5.30 1.96
CA SER A 216 13.23 -5.08 1.56
C SER A 216 13.34 -4.76 0.07
N ARG A 217 12.65 -5.55 -0.78
CA ARG A 217 12.59 -5.31 -2.23
C ARG A 217 11.92 -3.97 -2.57
N LEU A 218 10.85 -3.60 -1.85
CA LEU A 218 10.20 -2.30 -2.03
C LEU A 218 11.17 -1.16 -1.73
N ARG A 219 11.95 -1.25 -0.64
CA ARG A 219 12.95 -0.25 -0.28
C ARG A 219 14.00 -0.08 -1.38
N VAL A 220 14.62 -1.18 -1.81
CA VAL A 220 15.64 -1.15 -2.88
C VAL A 220 15.06 -0.61 -4.19
N LEU A 221 13.82 -0.98 -4.51
CA LEU A 221 13.10 -0.45 -5.66
C LEU A 221 12.93 1.07 -5.56
N LEU A 222 12.45 1.58 -4.41
CA LEU A 222 12.25 3.02 -4.18
C LEU A 222 13.57 3.81 -4.30
N GLU A 223 14.65 3.30 -3.72
CA GLU A 223 15.99 3.88 -3.85
C GLU A 223 16.46 3.87 -5.32
N THR A 224 16.23 2.77 -6.04
CA THR A 224 16.64 2.65 -7.45
C THR A 224 15.88 3.60 -8.36
N ILE A 225 14.55 3.74 -8.21
CA ILE A 225 13.76 4.64 -9.05
C ILE A 225 14.03 6.12 -8.75
N ALA A 226 14.41 6.44 -7.52
CA ALA A 226 14.81 7.79 -7.14
C ALA A 226 16.10 8.20 -7.86
N ALA A 227 17.08 7.28 -7.91
CA ALA A 227 18.37 7.51 -8.54
C ALA A 227 18.35 7.37 -10.08
N HIS A 228 17.57 6.43 -10.61
CA HIS A 228 17.61 6.00 -12.02
C HIS A 228 16.20 5.75 -12.60
N PRO A 229 15.33 6.78 -12.65
CA PRO A 229 13.94 6.63 -13.10
C PRO A 229 13.79 6.24 -14.58
N GLU A 230 14.84 6.42 -15.40
CA GLU A 230 14.90 6.01 -16.79
C GLU A 230 15.13 4.51 -17.00
N ARG A 231 15.47 3.75 -15.95
CA ARG A 231 15.66 2.30 -16.05
C ARG A 231 14.37 1.57 -16.35
N ARG A 232 14.51 0.52 -17.16
CA ARG A 232 13.48 -0.47 -17.50
C ARG A 232 13.12 -1.31 -16.28
N LEU A 233 11.85 -1.66 -16.11
CA LEU A 233 11.36 -2.35 -14.90
C LEU A 233 12.10 -3.65 -14.62
N LEU A 234 12.30 -4.49 -15.64
CA LEU A 234 12.98 -5.77 -15.49
C LEU A 234 14.47 -5.62 -15.11
N ALA A 235 15.09 -4.50 -15.47
CA ALA A 235 16.48 -4.20 -15.11
C ALA A 235 16.64 -3.69 -13.68
N ILE A 236 15.57 -3.23 -13.02
CA ILE A 236 15.60 -2.77 -11.63
C ILE A 236 15.82 -3.96 -10.67
N HIS A 237 15.34 -5.15 -11.02
CA HIS A 237 15.49 -6.35 -10.21
C HIS A 237 16.90 -7.00 -10.29
N SER A 238 17.69 -6.66 -11.31
CA SER A 238 18.95 -7.35 -11.64
C SER A 238 20.18 -6.98 -10.77
N GLN A 239 19.99 -6.42 -9.57
CA GLN A 239 21.08 -6.22 -8.61
C GLN A 239 21.03 -7.35 -7.57
N PRO A 240 22.06 -8.22 -7.48
CA PRO A 240 22.16 -9.16 -6.38
C PRO A 240 22.39 -8.41 -5.07
N GLU A 241 21.78 -8.92 -4.00
CA GLU A 241 21.92 -8.43 -2.63
C GLU A 241 23.39 -8.31 -2.23
N GLY A 242 23.82 -7.07 -1.97
CA GLY A 242 25.11 -6.74 -1.40
C GLY A 242 24.92 -6.04 -0.06
N ASP A 243 24.93 -6.84 1.01
CA ASP A 243 25.23 -6.46 2.40
C ASP A 243 24.63 -5.13 2.92
N ALA A 244 23.43 -5.20 3.49
CA ALA A 244 23.04 -4.31 4.58
C ALA A 244 22.16 -5.07 5.58
N ARG A 245 22.80 -5.59 6.63
CA ARG A 245 22.12 -6.05 7.85
C ARG A 245 21.35 -4.87 8.45
N LEU A 246 20.09 -4.72 8.06
CA LEU A 246 19.15 -3.85 8.76
C LEU A 246 18.55 -4.66 9.90
N SER A 247 18.87 -4.22 11.12
CA SER A 247 18.34 -4.78 12.36
C SER A 247 16.81 -4.69 12.35
N THR A 248 16.14 -5.81 12.09
CA THR A 248 14.80 -6.05 12.61
C THR A 248 14.94 -6.20 14.12
N THR A 249 14.60 -5.16 14.88
CA THR A 249 14.42 -5.32 16.32
C THR A 249 12.99 -5.80 16.56
N PRO A 250 12.78 -7.06 16.97
CA PRO A 250 11.49 -7.46 17.52
C PRO A 250 11.33 -6.75 18.86
N GLN A 251 10.37 -5.83 18.96
CA GLN A 251 10.03 -5.21 20.24
C GLN A 251 9.21 -6.21 21.07
N HIS A 252 9.89 -7.19 21.66
CA HIS A 252 9.40 -7.96 22.79
C HIS A 252 9.61 -7.11 24.05
N ASP A 253 8.60 -6.33 24.42
CA ASP A 253 8.60 -5.71 25.75
C ASP A 253 8.10 -6.74 26.76
N THR A 254 9.07 -7.31 27.47
CA THR A 254 8.85 -8.19 28.62
C THR A 254 9.14 -7.33 29.84
N ALA A 255 8.09 -6.79 30.48
CA ALA A 255 8.22 -6.20 31.79
C ALA A 255 7.40 -7.05 32.78
N GLN A 256 8.04 -8.11 33.27
CA GLN A 256 7.82 -8.52 34.65
C GLN A 256 8.47 -7.47 35.55
N SER A 257 7.67 -6.86 36.41
CA SER A 257 8.08 -6.68 37.79
C SER A 257 6.82 -6.57 38.64
N GLU A 258 6.60 -7.63 39.41
CA GLU A 258 5.95 -7.59 40.71
C GLU A 258 6.46 -6.36 41.48
N ASP A 259 5.55 -5.56 42.04
CA ASP A 259 5.68 -5.26 43.45
C ASP A 259 4.33 -5.01 44.10
N GLN A 260 4.25 -5.56 45.29
CA GLN A 260 3.09 -5.91 46.06
C GLN A 260 2.82 -4.85 47.14
N PHE A 261 1.54 -4.68 47.49
CA PHE A 261 1.03 -4.22 48.78
C PHE A 261 1.15 -2.74 49.21
N ALA A 262 -0.03 -2.12 49.23
CA ALA A 262 -0.76 -1.59 50.39
C ALA A 262 -0.32 -0.30 51.11
N PHE A 263 -1.34 0.57 51.22
CA PHE A 263 -1.51 1.82 51.97
C PHE A 263 -1.05 3.12 51.31
#